data_AF-A0A4V1HEJ1-F1
#
_entry.id   AF-A0A4V1HEJ1-F1
#
_cell.length_a   1.000
_cell.length_b   1.000
_cell.length_c   1.000
_cell.angle_alpha   90.00
_cell.angle_beta   90.00
_cell.angle_gamma   90.00
#
_symmetry.space_group_name_H-M   'P 1'
#
loop_
_entity.id
_entity.type
_entity.pdbx_description
1 polymer ?
#
loop_
_entity_poly.entity_id
_entity_poly.type
_entity_poly.pdbx_seq_one_letter_code
_entity_poly.pdbx_strand_id
1 'polypeptide(L)'
;MSRGRLSRAILGAGLVTVLSLSLGGTAAAQDGIDDLERQIEQAEEERERLQGQLGDLGGRQSTLEDRQGDLDAALEGLDEDITAKIRELDRLQGELPAAQEALATAEGRVSAAVAEVSSLTERVQRAEAGRSEILAEIERSDRELDAARDEIGQIANQAYKQGGVSSELAFMLGLSDSSLPDAVGLAHQALRIQDGRISSVAQERSTDVDAETRLAAVEGEIRDLRAEAERALEREQQARDEAAGAKAELDRMVSATSRLTDELKAQRPAIQRQLDKNRAAQERVNDQIAERQRELTAESERQGDLRQQHRAAVAEAERKRREAEEAARRAREAQAAAERAAAAQAAARQAAAEREAAAEAAAQRAAAERARAAADRAARAADAADERARQAQRGAARASSGWGLQLPVDTYMTSGFGWRATPAGTFDYGGSGGYVHTGIDFGGGCGIPVRAAAAGEVWNADWAVWTSGNRVVVSHGVVNGRALATKYHHLTRSVVSPGQRVERGQVIGYTGSTGNSTGCHLHFETILDGQAVDPLGLY
;
A
#
# COMPACT_ATOMS: atom_id res chain seq x y z
N MET A 1 -25.17 -79.58 8.67
CA MET A 1 -23.93 -79.27 9.42
C MET A 1 -22.85 -78.97 8.38
N SER A 2 -22.52 -77.69 8.13
CA SER A 2 -21.40 -76.95 8.77
C SER A 2 -20.04 -77.52 8.32
N ARG A 3 -19.06 -76.80 7.76
CA ARG A 3 -18.76 -75.37 7.63
C ARG A 3 -17.51 -75.19 6.72
N GLY A 4 -17.41 -74.04 6.03
CA GLY A 4 -16.18 -73.31 5.66
C GLY A 4 -15.47 -73.75 4.36
N ARG A 5 -14.90 -72.86 3.53
CA ARG A 5 -14.40 -71.47 3.69
C ARG A 5 -14.58 -70.73 2.34
N LEU A 6 -15.22 -69.55 2.29
CA LEU A 6 -14.67 -68.19 2.49
C LEU A 6 -13.58 -67.74 1.50
N SER A 7 -13.94 -66.67 0.78
CA SER A 7 -13.09 -65.57 0.28
C SER A 7 -12.23 -65.77 -0.97
N ARG A 8 -12.81 -65.42 -2.12
CA ARG A 8 -12.10 -64.78 -3.25
C ARG A 8 -12.75 -63.42 -3.54
N ALA A 9 -12.40 -62.44 -2.72
CA ALA A 9 -12.59 -61.02 -2.99
C ALA A 9 -11.38 -60.30 -2.37
N ILE A 10 -11.03 -59.14 -2.91
CA ILE A 10 -9.89 -58.28 -2.56
C ILE A 10 -8.63 -58.58 -3.39
N LEU A 11 -8.51 -57.90 -4.53
CA LEU A 11 -7.24 -57.36 -5.06
C LEU A 11 -7.41 -56.30 -6.17
N GLY A 12 -8.62 -55.77 -6.40
CA GLY A 12 -8.86 -54.74 -7.43
C GLY A 12 -9.11 -53.31 -6.93
N ALA A 13 -9.24 -53.08 -5.62
CA ALA A 13 -9.78 -51.81 -5.09
C ALA A 13 -8.72 -50.81 -4.58
N GLY A 14 -7.43 -51.14 -4.61
CA GLY A 14 -6.39 -50.29 -3.98
C GLY A 14 -5.80 -49.19 -4.86
N LEU A 15 -5.94 -49.24 -6.18
CA LEU A 15 -5.16 -48.40 -7.10
C LEU A 15 -5.93 -47.21 -7.72
N VAL A 16 -7.26 -47.25 -7.76
CA VAL A 16 -8.09 -46.18 -8.36
C VAL A 16 -8.24 -44.98 -7.42
N THR A 17 -8.03 -45.17 -6.12
CA THR A 17 -8.14 -44.11 -5.10
C THR A 17 -6.96 -43.14 -5.11
N VAL A 18 -5.79 -43.54 -5.63
CA VAL A 18 -4.59 -42.67 -5.69
C VAL A 18 -4.68 -41.64 -6.82
N LEU A 19 -5.39 -41.96 -7.92
CA LEU A 19 -5.55 -41.03 -9.04
C LEU A 19 -6.65 -39.97 -8.83
N SER A 20 -7.62 -40.22 -7.96
CA SER A 20 -8.75 -39.32 -7.70
C SER A 20 -8.47 -38.28 -6.62
N LEU A 21 -7.54 -38.55 -5.69
CA LEU A 21 -7.13 -37.58 -4.66
C LEU A 21 -6.18 -36.48 -5.17
N SER A 22 -5.53 -36.63 -6.33
CA SER A 22 -4.62 -35.60 -6.86
C SER A 22 -5.33 -34.41 -7.51
N LEU A 23 -6.54 -34.60 -8.05
CA LEU A 23 -7.30 -33.55 -8.75
C LEU A 23 -7.98 -32.54 -7.80
N GLY A 24 -8.36 -32.95 -6.58
CA GLY A 24 -9.00 -32.07 -5.60
C GLY A 24 -8.04 -31.11 -4.91
N GLY A 25 -6.78 -31.52 -4.71
CA GLY A 25 -5.76 -30.69 -4.06
C GLY A 25 -5.17 -29.59 -4.97
N THR A 26 -5.26 -29.77 -6.30
CA THR A 26 -4.78 -28.77 -7.27
C THR A 26 -5.74 -27.59 -7.42
N ALA A 27 -7.05 -27.83 -7.35
CA ALA A 27 -8.05 -26.76 -7.49
C ALA A 27 -8.00 -25.76 -6.32
N ALA A 28 -7.96 -26.26 -5.08
CA ALA A 28 -7.87 -25.39 -3.89
C ALA A 28 -6.55 -24.60 -3.80
N ALA A 29 -5.46 -25.15 -4.36
CA ALA A 29 -4.18 -24.43 -4.46
C ALA A 29 -4.21 -23.33 -5.53
N GLN A 30 -4.93 -23.57 -6.63
CA GLN A 30 -5.14 -22.59 -7.70
C GLN A 30 -5.97 -21.41 -7.21
N ASP A 31 -7.08 -21.66 -6.51
CA ASP A 31 -7.95 -20.60 -5.97
C ASP A 31 -7.20 -19.63 -5.04
N GLY A 32 -6.25 -20.13 -4.23
CA GLY A 32 -5.43 -19.30 -3.35
C GLY A 32 -4.37 -18.47 -4.08
N ILE A 33 -3.86 -18.97 -5.22
CA ILE A 33 -2.94 -18.23 -6.09
C ILE A 33 -3.70 -17.09 -6.79
N ASP A 34 -4.89 -17.40 -7.34
CA ASP A 34 -5.75 -16.42 -8.01
C ASP A 34 -6.23 -15.33 -7.04
N ASP A 35 -6.42 -15.65 -5.76
CA ASP A 35 -6.75 -14.66 -4.73
C ASP A 35 -5.58 -13.72 -4.42
N LEU A 36 -4.37 -14.26 -4.29
CA LEU A 36 -3.16 -13.45 -4.13
C LEU A 36 -2.91 -12.55 -5.34
N GLU A 37 -3.19 -13.02 -6.56
CA GLU A 37 -3.08 -12.22 -7.78
C GLU A 37 -4.04 -11.02 -7.75
N ARG A 38 -5.31 -11.24 -7.40
CA ARG A 38 -6.28 -10.14 -7.21
C ARG A 38 -5.85 -9.14 -6.13
N GLN A 39 -5.30 -9.61 -5.02
CA GLN A 39 -4.80 -8.72 -3.95
C GLN A 39 -3.59 -7.90 -4.41
N ILE A 40 -2.71 -8.46 -5.24
CA ILE A 40 -1.58 -7.74 -5.83
C ILE A 40 -2.07 -6.66 -6.80
N GLU A 41 -3.05 -6.96 -7.65
CA GLU A 41 -3.66 -5.98 -8.56
C GLU A 41 -4.31 -4.81 -7.77
N GLN A 42 -5.07 -5.12 -6.72
CA GLN A 42 -5.67 -4.08 -5.86
C GLN A 42 -4.62 -3.20 -5.19
N ALA A 43 -3.52 -3.80 -4.70
CA ALA A 43 -2.41 -3.05 -4.11
C ALA A 43 -1.71 -2.16 -5.15
N GLU A 44 -1.61 -2.60 -6.41
CA GLU A 44 -1.07 -1.81 -7.51
C GLU A 44 -1.95 -0.60 -7.85
N GLU A 45 -3.27 -0.79 -7.95
CA GLU A 45 -4.23 0.30 -8.16
C GLU A 45 -4.18 1.33 -7.03
N GLU A 46 -4.10 0.87 -5.78
CA GLU A 46 -4.02 1.75 -4.61
C GLU A 46 -2.71 2.56 -4.60
N ARG A 47 -1.58 1.94 -4.97
CA ARG A 47 -0.30 2.67 -5.15
C ARG A 47 -0.37 3.73 -6.24
N GLU A 48 -0.94 3.42 -7.40
CA GLU A 48 -1.10 4.39 -8.48
C GLU A 48 -1.99 5.56 -8.04
N ARG A 49 -3.08 5.27 -7.33
CA ARG A 49 -3.95 6.29 -6.75
C ARG A 49 -3.20 7.20 -5.77
N LEU A 50 -2.41 6.63 -4.86
CA LEU A 50 -1.60 7.39 -3.90
C LEU A 50 -0.55 8.25 -4.60
N GLN A 51 0.09 7.73 -5.66
CA GLN A 51 1.02 8.50 -6.49
C GLN A 51 0.35 9.67 -7.21
N GLY A 52 -0.85 9.46 -7.76
CA GLY A 52 -1.65 10.54 -8.35
C GLY A 52 -1.99 11.63 -7.33
N GLN A 53 -2.43 11.24 -6.13
CA GLN A 53 -2.70 12.18 -5.04
C GLN A 53 -1.46 12.97 -4.59
N LEU A 54 -0.29 12.33 -4.53
CA LEU A 54 0.98 13.00 -4.25
C LEU A 54 1.35 14.01 -5.34
N GLY A 55 1.09 13.69 -6.61
CA GLY A 55 1.25 14.62 -7.73
C GLY A 55 0.35 15.86 -7.60
N ASP A 56 -0.93 15.66 -7.31
CA ASP A 56 -1.89 16.75 -7.08
C ASP A 56 -1.50 17.62 -5.88
N LEU A 57 -1.07 16.99 -4.77
CA LEU A 57 -0.60 17.70 -3.59
C LEU A 57 0.68 18.50 -3.88
N GLY A 58 1.62 17.95 -4.66
CA GLY A 58 2.82 18.66 -5.11
C GLY A 58 2.47 19.88 -5.98
N GLY A 59 1.51 19.76 -6.88
CA GLY A 59 1.02 20.90 -7.67
C GLY A 59 0.37 21.99 -6.79
N ARG A 60 -0.39 21.58 -5.77
CA ARG A 60 -0.96 22.51 -4.77
C ARG A 60 0.12 23.18 -3.94
N GLN A 61 1.16 22.45 -3.54
CA GLN A 61 2.31 23.00 -2.80
C GLN A 61 3.01 24.08 -3.63
N SER A 62 3.34 23.78 -4.89
CA SER A 62 3.96 24.75 -5.80
C SER A 62 3.10 26.01 -5.99
N THR A 63 1.78 25.85 -6.14
CA THR A 63 0.87 27.00 -6.23
C THR A 63 0.88 27.87 -4.96
N LEU A 64 0.99 27.23 -3.78
CA LEU A 64 1.07 27.95 -2.50
C LEU A 64 2.42 28.65 -2.32
N GLU A 65 3.51 28.06 -2.80
CA GLU A 65 4.86 28.66 -2.83
C GLU A 65 4.91 29.88 -3.75
N ASP A 66 4.39 29.78 -4.98
CA ASP A 66 4.27 30.91 -5.91
C ASP A 66 3.47 32.05 -5.28
N ARG A 67 2.32 31.71 -4.69
CA ARG A 67 1.49 32.69 -3.99
C ARG A 67 2.19 33.30 -2.77
N GLN A 68 3.10 32.59 -2.11
CA GLN A 68 3.89 33.18 -1.03
C GLN A 68 4.87 34.21 -1.58
N GLY A 69 5.55 33.89 -2.70
CA GLY A 69 6.43 34.83 -3.40
C GLY A 69 5.69 36.10 -3.83
N ASP A 70 4.48 35.98 -4.39
CA ASP A 70 3.64 37.12 -4.76
C ASP A 70 3.25 37.98 -3.54
N LEU A 71 2.95 37.35 -2.40
CA LEU A 71 2.61 38.06 -1.16
C LEU A 71 3.82 38.76 -0.54
N ASP A 72 5.00 38.14 -0.62
CA ASP A 72 6.27 38.74 -0.15
C ASP A 72 6.64 39.95 -1.02
N ALA A 73 6.53 39.84 -2.35
CA ALA A 73 6.71 40.97 -3.26
C ALA A 73 5.69 42.10 -3.02
N ALA A 74 4.45 41.75 -2.69
CA ALA A 74 3.43 42.72 -2.31
C ALA A 74 3.75 43.43 -0.98
N LEU A 75 4.43 42.77 -0.02
CA LEU A 75 4.91 43.43 1.20
C LEU A 75 6.03 44.43 0.90
N GLU A 76 6.98 44.08 0.04
CA GLU A 76 8.06 44.99 -0.36
C GLU A 76 7.51 46.24 -1.05
N GLY A 77 6.62 46.07 -2.04
CA GLY A 77 5.96 47.20 -2.69
C GLY A 77 5.06 48.00 -1.73
N LEU A 78 4.47 47.33 -0.73
CA LEU A 78 3.71 48.01 0.30
C LEU A 78 4.61 48.86 1.21
N ASP A 79 5.81 48.40 1.57
CA ASP A 79 6.74 49.18 2.39
C ASP A 79 7.18 50.47 1.67
N GLU A 80 7.32 50.44 0.34
CA GLU A 80 7.53 51.64 -0.47
C GLU A 80 6.33 52.59 -0.45
N ASP A 81 5.10 52.07 -0.65
CA ASP A 81 3.85 52.85 -0.60
C ASP A 81 3.63 53.46 0.80
N ILE A 82 3.84 52.67 1.86
CA ILE A 82 3.77 53.11 3.26
C ILE A 82 4.77 54.24 3.49
N THR A 83 6.01 54.11 3.03
CA THR A 83 7.04 55.14 3.17
C THR A 83 6.67 56.43 2.43
N ALA A 84 6.05 56.33 1.25
CA ALA A 84 5.53 57.48 0.52
C ALA A 84 4.39 58.17 1.29
N LYS A 85 3.42 57.39 1.80
CA LYS A 85 2.28 57.89 2.57
C LYS A 85 2.67 58.49 3.92
N ILE A 86 3.67 57.93 4.61
CA ILE A 86 4.21 58.52 5.85
C ILE A 86 4.82 59.89 5.55
N ARG A 87 5.61 60.02 4.48
CA ARG A 87 6.17 61.33 4.08
C ARG A 87 5.08 62.35 3.75
N GLU A 88 4.02 61.93 3.09
CA GLU A 88 2.86 62.81 2.82
C GLU A 88 2.11 63.18 4.10
N LEU A 89 1.92 62.22 5.01
CA LEU A 89 1.29 62.45 6.31
C LEU A 89 2.10 63.45 7.15
N ASP A 90 3.41 63.27 7.25
CA ASP A 90 4.32 64.17 7.97
C ASP A 90 4.27 65.59 7.39
N ARG A 91 4.22 65.71 6.05
CA ARG A 91 4.07 66.99 5.36
C ARG A 91 2.74 67.66 5.74
N LEU A 92 1.62 66.94 5.65
CA LEU A 92 0.29 67.46 6.00
C LEU A 92 0.20 67.83 7.48
N GLN A 93 0.76 67.02 8.38
CA GLN A 93 0.81 67.31 9.81
C GLN A 93 1.67 68.54 10.12
N GLY A 94 2.75 68.76 9.38
CA GLY A 94 3.58 69.97 9.47
C GLY A 94 2.89 71.23 8.95
N GLU A 95 2.03 71.11 7.93
CA GLU A 95 1.28 72.23 7.33
C GLU A 95 -0.01 72.58 8.10
N LEU A 96 -0.58 71.63 8.86
CA LEU A 96 -1.84 71.80 9.60
C LEU A 96 -1.84 73.04 10.53
N PRO A 97 -0.80 73.27 11.37
CA PRO A 97 -0.76 74.45 12.24
C PRO A 97 -0.79 75.76 11.45
N ALA A 98 -0.09 75.82 10.31
CA ALA A 98 -0.08 77.00 9.45
C ALA A 98 -1.45 77.23 8.79
N ALA A 99 -2.14 76.16 8.38
CA ALA A 99 -3.50 76.26 7.86
C ALA A 99 -4.52 76.72 8.91
N GLN A 100 -4.37 76.26 10.16
CA GLN A 100 -5.19 76.72 11.30
C GLN A 100 -4.97 78.20 11.60
N GLU A 101 -3.71 78.65 11.60
CA GLU A 101 -3.37 80.06 11.78
C GLU A 101 -3.88 80.93 10.62
N ALA A 102 -3.79 80.45 9.38
CA ALA A 102 -4.33 81.14 8.21
C ALA A 102 -5.85 81.33 8.31
N LEU A 103 -6.59 80.30 8.75
CA LEU A 103 -8.03 80.39 9.01
C LEU A 103 -8.33 81.41 10.11
N ALA A 104 -7.65 81.33 11.26
CA ALA A 104 -7.83 82.27 12.36
C ALA A 104 -7.56 83.73 11.92
N THR A 105 -6.53 83.93 11.09
CA THR A 105 -6.21 85.24 10.51
C THR A 105 -7.31 85.74 9.57
N ALA A 106 -7.87 84.87 8.74
CA ALA A 106 -8.97 85.21 7.82
C ALA A 106 -10.26 85.53 8.59
N GLU A 107 -10.61 84.74 9.61
CA GLU A 107 -11.75 85.01 10.51
C GLU A 107 -11.60 86.33 11.28
N GLY A 108 -10.36 86.69 11.65
CA GLY A 108 -10.03 87.99 12.21
C GLY A 108 -10.32 89.14 11.24
N ARG A 109 -10.00 88.99 9.96
CA ARG A 109 -10.33 89.98 8.91
C ARG A 109 -11.84 90.13 8.72
N VAL A 110 -12.58 89.02 8.72
CA VAL A 110 -14.06 89.04 8.67
C VAL A 110 -14.60 89.85 9.85
N SER A 111 -14.11 89.58 11.05
CA SER A 111 -14.56 90.29 12.27
C SER A 111 -14.29 91.79 12.19
N ALA A 112 -13.12 92.19 11.67
CA ALA A 112 -12.77 93.59 11.46
C ALA A 112 -13.66 94.27 10.39
N ALA A 113 -13.91 93.61 9.27
CA ALA A 113 -14.75 94.15 8.21
C ALA A 113 -16.22 94.29 8.64
N VAL A 114 -16.77 93.32 9.39
CA VAL A 114 -18.12 93.40 9.98
C VAL A 114 -18.23 94.59 10.94
N ALA A 115 -17.19 94.85 11.75
CA ALA A 115 -17.15 96.01 12.64
C ALA A 115 -17.10 97.34 11.86
N GLU A 116 -16.35 97.39 10.75
CA GLU A 116 -16.29 98.57 9.87
C GLU A 116 -17.65 98.86 9.22
N VAL A 117 -18.31 97.85 8.64
CA VAL A 117 -19.65 97.96 8.05
C VAL A 117 -20.66 98.45 9.10
N SER A 118 -20.61 97.90 10.32
CA SER A 118 -21.48 98.32 11.41
C SER A 118 -21.26 99.79 11.79
N SER A 119 -20.00 100.22 11.93
CA SER A 119 -19.64 101.60 12.24
C SER A 119 -20.09 102.60 11.17
N LEU A 120 -19.90 102.27 9.89
CA LEU A 120 -20.36 103.10 8.77
C LEU A 120 -21.88 103.18 8.71
N THR A 121 -22.57 102.05 8.94
CA THR A 121 -24.04 102.01 9.00
C THR A 121 -24.58 102.93 10.09
N GLU A 122 -23.97 102.92 11.29
CA GLU A 122 -24.33 103.84 12.37
C GLU A 122 -24.06 105.32 12.03
N ARG A 123 -22.95 105.61 11.33
CA ARG A 123 -22.64 106.98 10.86
C ARG A 123 -23.68 107.47 9.86
N VAL A 124 -24.09 106.63 8.90
CA VAL A 124 -25.16 106.95 7.95
C VAL A 124 -26.46 107.25 8.68
N GLN A 125 -26.86 106.40 9.64
CA GLN A 125 -28.09 106.62 10.42
C GLN A 125 -28.06 107.94 11.20
N ARG A 126 -26.92 108.29 11.81
CA ARG A 126 -26.77 109.58 12.51
C ARG A 126 -26.86 110.77 11.55
N ALA A 127 -26.25 110.68 10.38
CA ALA A 127 -26.31 111.73 9.37
C ALA A 127 -27.75 111.88 8.80
N GLU A 128 -28.47 110.77 8.57
CA GLU A 128 -29.88 110.79 8.16
C GLU A 128 -30.80 111.40 9.22
N ALA A 129 -30.54 111.13 10.51
CA ALA A 129 -31.24 111.77 11.61
C ALA A 129 -30.99 113.29 11.62
N GLY A 130 -29.73 113.73 11.49
CA GLY A 130 -29.38 115.16 11.41
C GLY A 130 -29.99 115.86 10.20
N ARG A 131 -30.01 115.21 9.03
CA ARG A 131 -30.71 115.69 7.83
C ARG A 131 -32.20 115.94 8.12
N SER A 132 -32.85 115.00 8.79
CA SER A 132 -34.27 115.09 9.13
C SER A 132 -34.55 116.24 10.10
N GLU A 133 -33.63 116.51 11.03
CA GLU A 133 -33.71 117.63 11.97
C GLU A 133 -33.57 118.99 11.26
N ILE A 134 -32.62 119.14 10.34
CA ILE A 134 -32.45 120.37 9.54
C ILE A 134 -33.68 120.63 8.65
N LEU A 135 -34.23 119.60 8.01
CA LEU A 135 -35.45 119.74 7.22
C LEU A 135 -36.63 120.22 8.08
N ALA A 136 -36.75 119.73 9.31
CA ALA A 136 -37.78 120.18 10.26
C ALA A 136 -37.53 121.61 10.78
N GLU A 137 -36.27 122.07 10.85
CA GLU A 137 -35.89 123.45 11.14
C GLU A 137 -36.34 124.40 10.01
N ILE A 138 -35.99 124.07 8.76
CA ILE A 138 -36.38 124.83 7.56
C ILE A 138 -37.92 124.93 7.46
N GLU A 139 -38.64 123.82 7.62
CA GLU A 139 -40.10 123.82 7.56
C GLU A 139 -40.75 124.66 8.67
N ARG A 140 -40.08 124.82 9.83
CA ARG A 140 -40.55 125.70 10.91
C ARG A 140 -40.29 127.16 10.57
N SER A 141 -39.09 127.47 10.10
CA SER A 141 -38.69 128.82 9.68
C SER A 141 -39.55 129.33 8.52
N ASP A 142 -39.83 128.51 7.50
CA ASP A 142 -40.73 128.83 6.39
C ASP A 142 -42.14 129.24 6.89
N ARG A 143 -42.68 128.52 7.87
CA ARG A 143 -43.98 128.85 8.49
C ARG A 143 -43.94 130.18 9.24
N GLU A 144 -42.84 130.49 9.92
CA GLU A 144 -42.65 131.76 10.61
C GLU A 144 -42.48 132.94 9.63
N LEU A 145 -41.75 132.73 8.53
CA LEU A 145 -41.59 133.68 7.43
C LEU A 145 -42.93 133.99 6.74
N ASP A 146 -43.75 132.98 6.47
CA ASP A 146 -45.07 133.16 5.88
C ASP A 146 -46.02 133.91 6.84
N ALA A 147 -46.02 133.56 8.13
CA ALA A 147 -46.76 134.31 9.15
C ALA A 147 -46.32 135.79 9.24
N ALA A 148 -45.01 136.05 9.19
CA ALA A 148 -44.46 137.41 9.21
C ALA A 148 -44.81 138.20 7.94
N ARG A 149 -44.82 137.55 6.76
CA ARG A 149 -45.29 138.15 5.50
C ARG A 149 -46.77 138.51 5.56
N ASP A 150 -47.60 137.64 6.12
CA ASP A 150 -49.02 137.89 6.32
C ASP A 150 -49.24 139.09 7.26
N GLU A 151 -48.51 139.19 8.37
CA GLU A 151 -48.55 140.35 9.28
C GLU A 151 -48.14 141.65 8.56
N ILE A 152 -47.02 141.66 7.83
CA ILE A 152 -46.57 142.84 7.05
C ILE A 152 -47.60 143.20 5.98
N GLY A 153 -48.19 142.21 5.30
CA GLY A 153 -49.23 142.38 4.30
C GLY A 153 -50.50 142.99 4.88
N GLN A 154 -50.91 142.58 6.08
CA GLN A 154 -52.03 143.17 6.80
C GLN A 154 -51.76 144.63 7.17
N ILE A 155 -50.56 144.95 7.67
CA ILE A 155 -50.13 146.34 7.99
C ILE A 155 -50.13 147.21 6.71
N ALA A 156 -49.56 146.71 5.61
CA ALA A 156 -49.50 147.41 4.34
C ALA A 156 -50.91 147.63 3.74
N ASN A 157 -51.78 146.63 3.81
CA ASN A 157 -53.17 146.72 3.34
C ASN A 157 -53.99 147.71 4.20
N GLN A 158 -53.79 147.72 5.51
CA GLN A 158 -54.38 148.73 6.41
C GLN A 158 -53.89 150.15 6.07
N ALA A 159 -52.58 150.33 5.82
CA ALA A 159 -52.01 151.62 5.42
C ALA A 159 -52.51 152.09 4.03
N TYR A 160 -52.71 151.17 3.08
CA TYR A 160 -53.20 151.48 1.72
C TYR A 160 -54.70 151.80 1.69
N LYS A 161 -55.53 151.02 2.40
CA LYS A 161 -56.97 151.29 2.53
C LYS A 161 -57.28 152.64 3.18
N GLN A 162 -56.31 153.22 3.90
CA GLN A 162 -56.43 154.55 4.51
C GLN A 162 -55.85 155.70 3.67
N GLY A 163 -55.39 155.46 2.43
CA GLY A 163 -55.08 156.53 1.48
C GLY A 163 -53.67 157.16 1.56
N GLY A 164 -52.70 156.47 2.17
CA GLY A 164 -51.34 156.97 2.29
C GLY A 164 -51.23 158.00 3.41
N VAL A 165 -50.48 157.62 4.46
CA VAL A 165 -50.51 158.20 5.80
C VAL A 165 -51.89 158.02 6.44
N SER A 166 -51.98 157.28 7.55
CA SER A 166 -53.26 156.99 8.20
C SER A 166 -54.06 158.29 8.41
N SER A 167 -55.37 158.22 8.22
CA SER A 167 -56.29 159.30 8.62
C SER A 167 -56.13 159.68 10.09
N GLU A 168 -55.54 158.80 10.90
CA GLU A 168 -55.12 159.07 12.26
C GLU A 168 -53.81 159.86 12.35
N LEU A 169 -52.82 159.69 11.46
CA LEU A 169 -51.67 160.60 11.35
C LEU A 169 -52.04 161.97 10.77
N ALA A 170 -52.99 162.03 9.82
CA ALA A 170 -53.51 163.31 9.31
C ALA A 170 -54.38 164.05 10.36
N PHE A 171 -55.04 163.30 11.24
CA PHE A 171 -55.81 163.83 12.38
C PHE A 171 -54.94 164.07 13.62
N MET A 172 -53.80 163.38 13.78
CA MET A 172 -52.79 163.59 14.83
C MET A 172 -51.70 164.62 14.46
N LEU A 173 -51.53 164.94 13.18
CA LEU A 173 -51.03 166.25 12.71
C LEU A 173 -52.10 167.35 12.87
N GLY A 174 -53.19 167.02 13.57
CA GLY A 174 -54.19 167.93 14.13
C GLY A 174 -53.53 169.10 14.84
N LEU A 175 -53.54 170.21 14.13
CA LEU A 175 -53.27 171.59 14.53
C LEU A 175 -54.22 172.10 15.63
N SER A 176 -54.55 171.27 16.61
CA SER A 176 -55.30 171.65 17.80
C SER A 176 -55.08 170.66 18.94
N ASP A 177 -54.19 171.04 19.86
CA ASP A 177 -54.14 170.64 21.28
C ASP A 177 -53.53 169.31 21.75
N SER A 178 -52.70 168.64 20.94
CA SER A 178 -51.65 167.75 21.47
C SER A 178 -50.35 167.96 20.72
N SER A 179 -49.24 168.08 21.44
CA SER A 179 -47.99 168.55 20.89
C SER A 179 -47.50 167.61 19.77
N LEU A 180 -47.09 168.18 18.62
CA LEU A 180 -46.42 167.50 17.52
C LEU A 180 -45.44 166.36 17.97
N PRO A 181 -44.69 166.50 19.09
CA PRO A 181 -43.93 165.41 19.71
C PRO A 181 -44.64 164.05 19.89
N ASP A 182 -45.90 164.02 20.35
CA ASP A 182 -46.58 162.76 20.70
C ASP A 182 -47.01 161.98 19.45
N ALA A 183 -47.44 162.69 18.40
CA ALA A 183 -47.81 162.11 17.13
C ALA A 183 -46.62 161.56 16.35
N VAL A 184 -45.52 162.30 16.38
CA VAL A 184 -44.22 161.86 15.89
C VAL A 184 -43.74 160.64 16.69
N GLY A 185 -43.99 160.58 18.01
CA GLY A 185 -43.67 159.45 18.88
C GLY A 185 -44.35 158.13 18.51
N LEU A 186 -45.66 158.13 18.25
CA LEU A 186 -46.42 156.94 17.85
C LEU A 186 -46.06 156.46 16.42
N ALA A 187 -45.88 157.39 15.48
CA ALA A 187 -45.38 157.08 14.14
C ALA A 187 -43.98 156.43 14.20
N HIS A 188 -43.08 156.98 15.03
CA HIS A 188 -41.77 156.38 15.29
C HIS A 188 -41.86 155.02 15.98
N GLN A 189 -42.87 154.77 16.81
CA GLN A 189 -43.06 153.45 17.45
C GLN A 189 -43.56 152.40 16.45
N ALA A 190 -44.53 152.73 15.59
CA ALA A 190 -45.01 151.85 14.54
C ALA A 190 -43.92 151.54 13.50
N LEU A 191 -43.15 152.54 13.08
CA LEU A 191 -41.99 152.36 12.19
C LEU A 191 -40.92 151.49 12.85
N ARG A 192 -40.63 151.65 14.16
CA ARG A 192 -39.70 150.77 14.88
C ARG A 192 -40.17 149.32 14.96
N ILE A 193 -41.48 149.09 15.14
CA ILE A 193 -42.06 147.74 15.14
C ILE A 193 -41.95 147.12 13.75
N GLN A 194 -42.27 147.88 12.70
CA GLN A 194 -42.14 147.45 11.31
C GLN A 194 -40.69 147.15 10.94
N ASP A 195 -39.76 148.04 11.30
CA ASP A 195 -38.33 147.89 11.04
C ASP A 195 -37.74 146.70 11.83
N GLY A 196 -38.20 146.48 13.06
CA GLY A 196 -37.89 145.29 13.85
C GLY A 196 -38.40 143.99 13.22
N ARG A 197 -39.61 144.00 12.65
CA ARG A 197 -40.18 142.83 11.93
C ARG A 197 -39.47 142.56 10.60
N ILE A 198 -39.18 143.59 9.81
CA ILE A 198 -38.38 143.45 8.58
C ILE A 198 -36.99 142.92 8.92
N SER A 199 -36.36 143.44 9.98
CA SER A 199 -35.08 142.94 10.46
C SER A 199 -35.16 141.48 10.91
N SER A 200 -36.23 141.07 11.60
CA SER A 200 -36.45 139.66 11.96
C SER A 200 -36.63 138.75 10.74
N VAL A 201 -37.38 139.19 9.73
CA VAL A 201 -37.55 138.44 8.46
C VAL A 201 -36.24 138.32 7.70
N ALA A 202 -35.41 139.38 7.69
CA ALA A 202 -34.09 139.34 7.08
C ALA A 202 -33.15 138.37 7.81
N GLN A 203 -33.20 138.34 9.15
CA GLN A 203 -32.44 137.40 9.98
C GLN A 203 -32.91 135.94 9.77
N GLU A 204 -34.21 135.70 9.71
CA GLU A 204 -34.78 134.37 9.47
C GLU A 204 -34.41 133.84 8.09
N ARG A 205 -34.50 134.68 7.05
CA ARG A 205 -34.01 134.34 5.70
C ARG A 205 -32.52 134.00 5.69
N SER A 206 -31.71 134.70 6.48
CA SER A 206 -30.29 134.35 6.60
C SER A 206 -30.11 132.98 7.24
N THR A 207 -30.90 132.67 8.26
CA THR A 207 -30.88 131.39 8.99
C THR A 207 -31.30 130.23 8.08
N ASP A 208 -32.31 130.44 7.21
CA ASP A 208 -32.71 129.46 6.19
C ASP A 208 -31.61 129.18 5.17
N VAL A 209 -30.98 130.23 4.61
CA VAL A 209 -29.88 130.06 3.66
C VAL A 209 -28.72 129.29 4.31
N ASP A 210 -28.45 129.55 5.59
CA ASP A 210 -27.46 128.79 6.36
C ASP A 210 -27.90 127.33 6.57
N ALA A 211 -29.18 127.08 6.88
CA ALA A 211 -29.75 125.74 7.06
C ALA A 211 -29.75 124.93 5.75
N GLU A 212 -30.10 125.53 4.61
CA GLU A 212 -30.00 124.93 3.28
C GLU A 212 -28.55 124.55 2.94
N THR A 213 -27.59 125.42 3.29
CA THR A 213 -26.17 125.13 3.10
C THR A 213 -25.72 123.95 3.97
N ARG A 214 -26.15 123.89 5.25
CA ARG A 214 -25.91 122.74 6.14
C ARG A 214 -26.56 121.46 5.60
N LEU A 215 -27.80 121.55 5.09
CA LEU A 215 -28.52 120.42 4.51
C LEU A 215 -27.76 119.83 3.31
N ALA A 216 -27.33 120.67 2.37
CA ALA A 216 -26.55 120.23 1.22
C ALA A 216 -25.23 119.56 1.63
N ALA A 217 -24.57 120.06 2.70
CA ALA A 217 -23.37 119.45 3.25
C ALA A 217 -23.66 118.06 3.86
N VAL A 218 -24.72 117.92 4.66
CA VAL A 218 -25.13 116.63 5.24
C VAL A 218 -25.58 115.64 4.16
N GLU A 219 -26.27 116.09 3.11
CA GLU A 219 -26.63 115.24 1.96
C GLU A 219 -25.41 114.81 1.15
N GLY A 220 -24.37 115.65 1.07
CA GLY A 220 -23.04 115.26 0.59
C GLY A 220 -22.44 114.16 1.46
N GLU A 221 -22.38 114.37 2.77
CA GLU A 221 -21.82 113.41 3.73
C GLU A 221 -22.54 112.06 3.69
N ILE A 222 -23.88 112.02 3.62
CA ILE A 222 -24.64 110.77 3.51
C ILE A 222 -24.28 110.01 2.23
N ARG A 223 -24.11 110.70 1.09
CA ARG A 223 -23.71 110.05 -0.16
C ARG A 223 -22.32 109.43 -0.04
N ASP A 224 -21.37 110.15 0.54
CA ASP A 224 -20.00 109.68 0.72
C ASP A 224 -19.97 108.50 1.71
N LEU A 225 -20.66 108.58 2.84
CA LEU A 225 -20.78 107.50 3.83
C LEU A 225 -21.43 106.25 3.24
N ARG A 226 -22.47 106.40 2.40
CA ARG A 226 -23.10 105.26 1.71
C ARG A 226 -22.15 104.60 0.72
N ALA A 227 -21.38 105.38 -0.03
CA ALA A 227 -20.36 104.85 -0.93
C ALA A 227 -19.21 104.15 -0.15
N GLU A 228 -18.81 104.68 1.01
CA GLU A 228 -17.88 104.03 1.92
C GLU A 228 -18.45 102.70 2.45
N ALA A 229 -19.72 102.68 2.84
CA ALA A 229 -20.41 101.50 3.35
C ALA A 229 -20.53 100.38 2.31
N GLU A 230 -20.88 100.71 1.06
CA GLU A 230 -20.88 99.75 -0.05
C GLU A 230 -19.50 99.12 -0.27
N ARG A 231 -18.43 99.93 -0.30
CA ARG A 231 -17.06 99.40 -0.41
C ARG A 231 -16.66 98.55 0.79
N ALA A 232 -17.16 98.87 1.99
CA ALA A 232 -16.91 98.08 3.19
C ALA A 232 -17.64 96.73 3.15
N LEU A 233 -18.87 96.69 2.62
CA LEU A 233 -19.63 95.46 2.35
C LEU A 233 -18.90 94.55 1.35
N GLU A 234 -18.34 95.11 0.28
CA GLU A 234 -17.51 94.35 -0.67
C GLU A 234 -16.27 93.75 0.01
N ARG A 235 -15.58 94.53 0.86
CA ARG A 235 -14.44 94.04 1.66
C ARG A 235 -14.85 92.95 2.64
N GLU A 236 -16.02 93.08 3.28
CA GLU A 236 -16.57 92.06 4.18
C GLU A 236 -16.83 90.75 3.42
N GLN A 237 -17.49 90.82 2.27
CA GLN A 237 -17.77 89.64 1.46
C GLN A 237 -16.47 88.97 1.01
N GLN A 238 -15.49 89.75 0.54
CA GLN A 238 -14.18 89.23 0.16
C GLN A 238 -13.47 88.54 1.35
N ALA A 239 -13.50 89.13 2.54
CA ALA A 239 -12.94 88.50 3.74
C ALA A 239 -13.66 87.19 4.10
N ARG A 240 -14.98 87.12 3.92
CA ARG A 240 -15.77 85.88 4.16
C ARG A 240 -15.41 84.78 3.17
N ASP A 241 -15.23 85.13 1.90
CA ASP A 241 -14.83 84.19 0.86
C ASP A 241 -13.41 83.65 1.10
N GLU A 242 -12.48 84.51 1.55
CA GLU A 242 -11.13 84.11 1.96
C GLU A 242 -11.15 83.14 3.16
N ALA A 243 -11.96 83.45 4.19
CA ALA A 243 -12.11 82.58 5.36
C ALA A 243 -12.75 81.23 4.99
N ALA A 244 -13.76 81.23 4.12
CA ALA A 244 -14.38 80.00 3.62
C ALA A 244 -13.38 79.16 2.82
N GLY A 245 -12.54 79.78 2.00
CA GLY A 245 -11.45 79.11 1.27
C GLY A 245 -10.42 78.48 2.21
N ALA A 246 -9.96 79.23 3.23
CA ALA A 246 -9.02 78.73 4.24
C ALA A 246 -9.60 77.55 5.03
N LYS A 247 -10.88 77.63 5.41
CA LYS A 247 -11.59 76.54 6.10
C LYS A 247 -11.69 75.29 5.22
N ALA A 248 -12.04 75.45 3.95
CA ALA A 248 -12.14 74.33 3.01
C ALA A 248 -10.79 73.65 2.75
N GLU A 249 -9.68 74.39 2.80
CA GLU A 249 -8.33 73.82 2.74
C GLU A 249 -8.01 73.01 4.01
N LEU A 250 -8.28 73.57 5.19
CA LEU A 250 -8.07 72.87 6.47
C LEU A 250 -8.90 71.58 6.56
N ASP A 251 -10.18 71.63 6.18
CA ASP A 251 -11.07 70.46 6.17
C ASP A 251 -10.54 69.36 5.22
N ARG A 252 -9.97 69.75 4.07
CA ARG A 252 -9.32 68.82 3.13
C ARG A 252 -8.07 68.19 3.73
N MET A 253 -7.21 68.96 4.39
CA MET A 253 -6.01 68.46 5.07
C MET A 253 -6.33 67.49 6.20
N VAL A 254 -7.31 67.82 7.05
CA VAL A 254 -7.77 66.94 8.15
C VAL A 254 -8.32 65.63 7.59
N SER A 255 -9.16 65.70 6.56
CA SER A 255 -9.73 64.52 5.90
C SER A 255 -8.66 63.64 5.25
N ALA A 256 -7.67 64.25 4.59
CA ALA A 256 -6.54 63.54 4.00
C ALA A 256 -5.68 62.85 5.08
N THR A 257 -5.39 63.55 6.18
CA THR A 257 -4.63 63.03 7.32
C THR A 257 -5.32 61.81 7.95
N SER A 258 -6.63 61.88 8.18
CA SER A 258 -7.41 60.76 8.73
C SER A 258 -7.38 59.56 7.79
N ARG A 259 -7.65 59.76 6.50
CA ARG A 259 -7.65 58.69 5.49
C ARG A 259 -6.29 58.01 5.38
N LEU A 260 -5.21 58.78 5.28
CA LEU A 260 -3.84 58.24 5.23
C LEU A 260 -3.52 57.42 6.49
N THR A 261 -3.92 57.91 7.67
CA THR A 261 -3.72 57.19 8.93
C THR A 261 -4.46 55.85 8.95
N ASP A 262 -5.70 55.81 8.47
CA ASP A 262 -6.51 54.58 8.42
C ASP A 262 -5.97 53.58 7.39
N GLU A 263 -5.55 54.07 6.21
CA GLU A 263 -4.89 53.25 5.19
C GLU A 263 -3.60 52.61 5.73
N LEU A 264 -2.74 53.39 6.38
CA LEU A 264 -1.48 52.91 6.98
C LEU A 264 -1.73 51.84 8.06
N LYS A 265 -2.81 51.96 8.85
CA LYS A 265 -3.20 50.95 9.85
C LYS A 265 -3.76 49.67 9.22
N ALA A 266 -4.42 49.77 8.07
CA ALA A 266 -5.13 48.65 7.45
C ALA A 266 -4.24 47.81 6.52
N GLN A 267 -3.29 48.43 5.81
CA GLN A 267 -2.56 47.78 4.73
C GLN A 267 -1.67 46.61 5.20
N ARG A 268 -0.79 46.81 6.18
CA ARG A 268 0.17 45.77 6.63
C ARG A 268 -0.51 44.55 7.27
N PRO A 269 -1.48 44.69 8.20
CA PRO A 269 -2.13 43.53 8.81
C PRO A 269 -2.95 42.69 7.80
N ALA A 270 -3.43 43.31 6.72
CA ALA A 270 -4.21 42.60 5.71
C ALA A 270 -3.36 41.59 4.94
N ILE A 271 -2.19 42.00 4.44
CA ILE A 271 -1.26 41.12 3.74
C ILE A 271 -0.67 40.09 4.71
N GLN A 272 -0.32 40.48 5.94
CA GLN A 272 0.17 39.53 6.96
C GLN A 272 -0.83 38.40 7.22
N ARG A 273 -2.13 38.69 7.36
CA ARG A 273 -3.16 37.66 7.52
C ARG A 273 -3.26 36.73 6.32
N GLN A 274 -3.03 37.21 5.10
CA GLN A 274 -3.01 36.35 3.90
C GLN A 274 -1.79 35.43 3.90
N LEU A 275 -0.64 35.96 4.34
CA LEU A 275 0.61 35.23 4.46
C LEU A 275 0.51 34.13 5.51
N ASP A 276 -0.06 34.42 6.68
CA ASP A 276 -0.31 33.44 7.74
C ASP A 276 -1.28 32.34 7.26
N LYS A 277 -2.33 32.72 6.51
CA LYS A 277 -3.26 31.74 5.90
C LYS A 277 -2.58 30.86 4.86
N ASN A 278 -1.67 31.42 4.06
CA ASN A 278 -0.91 30.68 3.06
C ASN A 278 0.06 29.69 3.75
N ARG A 279 0.85 30.16 4.72
CA ARG A 279 1.73 29.30 5.54
C ARG A 279 0.98 28.15 6.20
N ALA A 280 -0.15 28.43 6.85
CA ALA A 280 -0.98 27.38 7.43
C ALA A 280 -1.56 26.40 6.38
N ALA A 281 -1.77 26.85 5.14
CA ALA A 281 -2.19 25.96 4.05
C ALA A 281 -1.03 25.10 3.55
N GLN A 282 0.19 25.65 3.45
CA GLN A 282 1.39 24.90 3.10
C GLN A 282 1.67 23.81 4.14
N GLU A 283 1.63 24.14 5.44
CA GLU A 283 1.81 23.16 6.52
C GLU A 283 0.82 22.00 6.39
N ARG A 284 -0.47 22.30 6.17
CA ARG A 284 -1.49 21.26 5.94
C ARG A 284 -1.20 20.39 4.72
N VAL A 285 -0.75 20.98 3.61
CA VAL A 285 -0.40 20.21 2.40
C VAL A 285 0.85 19.36 2.64
N ASN A 286 1.85 19.88 3.34
CA ASN A 286 3.05 19.13 3.71
C ASN A 286 2.74 17.94 4.61
N ASP A 287 1.85 18.12 5.59
CA ASP A 287 1.37 17.04 6.45
C ASP A 287 0.63 15.97 5.64
N GLN A 288 -0.21 16.37 4.68
CA GLN A 288 -0.90 15.46 3.76
C GLN A 288 0.09 14.71 2.85
N ILE A 289 1.11 15.38 2.33
CA ILE A 289 2.17 14.74 1.53
C ILE A 289 2.90 13.70 2.39
N ALA A 290 3.30 14.07 3.60
CA ALA A 290 3.98 13.15 4.52
C ALA A 290 3.11 11.94 4.89
N GLU A 291 1.80 12.15 5.09
CA GLU A 291 0.83 11.07 5.31
C GLU A 291 0.71 10.15 4.10
N ARG A 292 0.47 10.68 2.89
CA ARG A 292 0.35 9.88 1.67
C ARG A 292 1.66 9.17 1.32
N GLN A 293 2.81 9.76 1.62
CA GLN A 293 4.10 9.10 1.44
C GLN A 293 4.26 7.90 2.37
N ARG A 294 3.82 8.00 3.64
CA ARG A 294 3.81 6.86 4.58
C ARG A 294 2.89 5.75 4.11
N GLU A 295 1.68 6.09 3.65
CA GLU A 295 0.74 5.14 3.08
C GLU A 295 1.31 4.46 1.83
N LEU A 296 1.94 5.21 0.93
CA LEU A 296 2.56 4.66 -0.27
C LEU A 296 3.69 3.69 0.05
N THR A 297 4.50 3.98 1.08
CA THR A 297 5.53 3.06 1.57
C THR A 297 4.91 1.80 2.15
N ALA A 298 3.91 1.92 3.01
CA ALA A 298 3.21 0.77 3.60
C ALA A 298 2.55 -0.12 2.54
N GLU A 299 1.92 0.48 1.52
CA GLU A 299 1.29 -0.28 0.43
C GLU A 299 2.36 -0.93 -0.49
N SER A 300 3.51 -0.28 -0.69
CA SER A 300 4.64 -0.88 -1.41
C SER A 300 5.22 -2.10 -0.68
N GLU A 301 5.32 -2.05 0.65
CA GLU A 301 5.74 -3.17 1.49
C GLU A 301 4.72 -4.31 1.42
N ARG A 302 3.42 -4.00 1.58
CA ARG A 302 2.33 -4.97 1.46
C ARG A 302 2.32 -5.67 0.10
N GLN A 303 2.48 -4.94 -1.00
CA GLN A 303 2.59 -5.51 -2.34
C GLN A 303 3.81 -6.43 -2.46
N GLY A 304 4.94 -6.06 -1.85
CA GLY A 304 6.14 -6.88 -1.77
C GLY A 304 5.89 -8.22 -1.08
N ASP A 305 5.25 -8.18 0.09
CA ASP A 305 4.88 -9.36 0.87
C ASP A 305 3.90 -10.25 0.12
N LEU A 306 2.85 -9.68 -0.49
CA LEU A 306 1.90 -10.42 -1.31
C LEU A 306 2.58 -11.11 -2.50
N ARG A 307 3.48 -10.41 -3.20
CA ARG A 307 4.28 -11.00 -4.30
C ARG A 307 5.19 -12.12 -3.80
N GLN A 308 5.75 -12.02 -2.60
CA GLN A 308 6.54 -13.10 -2.00
C GLN A 308 5.66 -14.30 -1.65
N GLN A 309 4.50 -14.08 -1.04
CA GLN A 309 3.52 -15.13 -0.73
C GLN A 309 3.04 -15.82 -2.01
N HIS A 310 2.71 -15.06 -3.05
CA HIS A 310 2.32 -15.58 -4.36
C HIS A 310 3.43 -16.47 -4.96
N ARG A 311 4.69 -16.00 -4.97
CA ARG A 311 5.82 -16.81 -5.45
C ARG A 311 6.00 -18.10 -4.64
N ALA A 312 5.86 -18.03 -3.31
CA ALA A 312 5.96 -19.20 -2.46
C ALA A 312 4.82 -20.20 -2.71
N ALA A 313 3.58 -19.72 -2.86
CA ALA A 313 2.41 -20.53 -3.17
C ALA A 313 2.55 -21.22 -4.54
N VAL A 314 2.98 -20.49 -5.57
CA VAL A 314 3.27 -21.05 -6.90
C VAL A 314 4.36 -22.11 -6.82
N ALA A 315 5.48 -21.84 -6.13
CA ALA A 315 6.57 -22.81 -5.97
C ALA A 315 6.14 -24.07 -5.21
N GLU A 316 5.29 -23.93 -4.18
CA GLU A 316 4.72 -25.07 -3.46
C GLU A 316 3.77 -25.88 -4.35
N ALA A 317 2.90 -25.21 -5.10
CA ALA A 317 1.99 -25.86 -6.05
C ALA A 317 2.76 -26.63 -7.13
N GLU A 318 3.83 -26.05 -7.69
CA GLU A 318 4.71 -26.72 -8.64
C GLU A 318 5.44 -27.92 -8.03
N ARG A 319 5.93 -27.80 -6.79
CA ARG A 319 6.53 -28.92 -6.06
C ARG A 319 5.54 -30.06 -5.88
N LYS A 320 4.34 -29.77 -5.37
CA LYS A 320 3.27 -30.77 -5.20
C LYS A 320 2.88 -31.41 -6.53
N ARG A 321 2.81 -30.63 -7.61
CA ARG A 321 2.56 -31.15 -8.97
C ARG A 321 3.66 -32.12 -9.41
N ARG A 322 4.94 -31.75 -9.24
CA ARG A 322 6.08 -32.63 -9.56
C ARG A 322 6.06 -33.91 -8.73
N GLU A 323 5.85 -33.80 -7.41
CA GLU A 323 5.73 -34.95 -6.51
C GLU A 323 4.59 -35.89 -6.94
N ALA A 324 3.43 -35.33 -7.32
CA ALA A 324 2.30 -36.09 -7.84
C ALA A 324 2.58 -36.76 -9.19
N GLU A 325 3.25 -36.06 -10.12
CA GLU A 325 3.70 -36.61 -11.41
C GLU A 325 4.70 -37.76 -11.23
N GLU A 326 5.66 -37.61 -10.32
CA GLU A 326 6.62 -38.66 -9.99
C GLU A 326 5.95 -39.87 -9.32
N ALA A 327 5.03 -39.63 -8.38
CA ALA A 327 4.26 -40.69 -7.75
C ALA A 327 3.40 -41.44 -8.79
N ALA A 328 2.76 -40.72 -9.71
CA ALA A 328 2.02 -41.31 -10.82
C ALA A 328 2.93 -42.12 -11.76
N ARG A 329 4.14 -41.63 -12.06
CA ARG A 329 5.14 -42.38 -12.85
C ARG A 329 5.55 -43.68 -12.15
N ARG A 330 5.92 -43.61 -10.86
CA ARG A 330 6.27 -44.79 -10.05
C ARG A 330 5.12 -45.78 -9.96
N ALA A 331 3.88 -45.32 -9.83
CA ALA A 331 2.70 -46.17 -9.82
C ALA A 331 2.51 -46.90 -11.16
N ARG A 332 2.68 -46.20 -12.30
CA ARG A 332 2.63 -46.82 -13.64
C ARG A 332 3.75 -47.84 -13.84
N GLU A 333 4.98 -47.53 -13.41
CA GLU A 333 6.12 -48.46 -13.48
C GLU A 333 5.89 -49.71 -12.62
N ALA A 334 5.37 -49.53 -11.40
CA ALA A 334 5.02 -50.64 -10.52
C ALA A 334 3.89 -51.51 -11.10
N GLN A 335 2.86 -50.89 -11.69
CA GLN A 335 1.81 -51.62 -12.40
C GLN A 335 2.38 -52.43 -13.58
N ALA A 336 3.20 -51.81 -14.43
CA ALA A 336 3.84 -52.51 -15.56
C ALA A 336 4.76 -53.65 -15.09
N ALA A 337 5.49 -53.47 -13.99
CA ALA A 337 6.31 -54.53 -13.39
C ALA A 337 5.45 -55.69 -12.84
N ALA A 338 4.33 -55.38 -12.18
CA ALA A 338 3.38 -56.39 -11.70
C ALA A 338 2.76 -57.18 -12.87
N GLU A 339 2.37 -56.51 -13.95
CA GLU A 339 1.86 -57.15 -15.17
C GLU A 339 2.91 -58.05 -15.82
N ARG A 340 4.17 -57.60 -15.92
CA ARG A 340 5.30 -58.43 -16.42
C ARG A 340 5.55 -59.65 -15.53
N ALA A 341 5.52 -59.48 -14.21
CA ALA A 341 5.69 -60.59 -13.26
C ALA A 341 4.56 -61.61 -13.37
N ALA A 342 3.30 -61.15 -13.51
CA ALA A 342 2.15 -62.02 -13.73
C ALA A 342 2.27 -62.78 -15.06
N ALA A 343 2.69 -62.11 -16.14
CA ALA A 343 2.94 -62.74 -17.44
C ALA A 343 4.06 -63.79 -17.36
N ALA A 344 5.17 -63.51 -16.66
CA ALA A 344 6.26 -64.45 -16.46
C ALA A 344 5.82 -65.68 -15.65
N GLN A 345 5.01 -65.49 -14.59
CA GLN A 345 4.44 -66.61 -13.83
C GLN A 345 3.48 -67.45 -14.69
N ALA A 346 2.67 -66.84 -15.54
CA ALA A 346 1.80 -67.55 -16.47
C ALA A 346 2.61 -68.37 -17.49
N ALA A 347 3.65 -67.78 -18.07
CA ALA A 347 4.57 -68.48 -18.99
C ALA A 347 5.30 -69.64 -18.30
N ALA A 348 5.76 -69.47 -17.06
CA ALA A 348 6.40 -70.54 -16.29
C ALA A 348 5.44 -71.70 -16.00
N ARG A 349 4.17 -71.40 -15.66
CA ARG A 349 3.12 -72.43 -15.48
C ARG A 349 2.85 -73.17 -16.78
N GLN A 350 2.76 -72.47 -17.90
CA GLN A 350 2.59 -73.08 -19.22
C GLN A 350 3.77 -74.00 -19.57
N ALA A 351 5.01 -73.53 -19.40
CA ALA A 351 6.20 -74.33 -19.66
C ALA A 351 6.29 -75.57 -18.75
N ALA A 352 5.85 -75.46 -17.48
CA ALA A 352 5.78 -76.62 -16.58
C ALA A 352 4.75 -77.65 -17.05
N ALA A 353 3.55 -77.20 -17.46
CA ALA A 353 2.51 -78.06 -18.01
C ALA A 353 2.95 -78.75 -19.32
N GLU A 354 3.66 -78.04 -20.20
CA GLU A 354 4.23 -78.60 -21.44
C GLU A 354 5.29 -79.67 -21.14
N ARG A 355 6.16 -79.45 -20.14
CA ARG A 355 7.15 -80.44 -19.70
C ARG A 355 6.50 -81.69 -19.10
N GLU A 356 5.45 -81.51 -18.31
CA GLU A 356 4.68 -82.61 -17.72
C GLU A 356 4.00 -83.45 -18.82
N ALA A 357 3.32 -82.79 -19.77
CA ALA A 357 2.73 -83.45 -20.93
C ALA A 357 3.78 -84.17 -21.80
N ALA A 358 4.96 -83.58 -21.99
CA ALA A 358 6.05 -84.20 -22.72
C ALA A 358 6.62 -85.44 -21.99
N ALA A 359 6.75 -85.37 -20.66
CA ALA A 359 7.19 -86.50 -19.84
C ALA A 359 6.17 -87.65 -19.88
N GLU A 360 4.88 -87.34 -19.82
CA GLU A 360 3.80 -88.32 -19.93
C GLU A 360 3.78 -88.97 -21.33
N ALA A 361 3.93 -88.19 -22.39
CA ALA A 361 4.06 -88.71 -23.75
C ALA A 361 5.32 -89.60 -23.93
N ALA A 362 6.44 -89.24 -23.32
CA ALA A 362 7.66 -90.06 -23.31
C ALA A 362 7.46 -91.37 -22.54
N ALA A 363 6.76 -91.33 -21.40
CA ALA A 363 6.43 -92.53 -20.63
C ALA A 363 5.50 -93.48 -21.41
N GLN A 364 4.50 -92.94 -22.12
CA GLN A 364 3.63 -93.73 -22.99
C GLN A 364 4.40 -94.38 -24.16
N ARG A 365 5.34 -93.65 -24.78
CA ARG A 365 6.23 -94.22 -25.82
C ARG A 365 7.12 -95.34 -25.29
N ALA A 366 7.74 -95.14 -24.13
CA ALA A 366 8.55 -96.17 -23.48
C ALA A 366 7.71 -97.40 -23.08
N ALA A 367 6.46 -97.22 -22.66
CA ALA A 367 5.53 -98.32 -22.40
C ALA A 367 5.16 -99.07 -23.69
N ALA A 368 4.93 -98.37 -24.80
CA ALA A 368 4.67 -98.96 -26.10
C ALA A 368 5.88 -99.75 -26.64
N GLU A 369 7.09 -99.25 -26.46
CA GLU A 369 8.34 -99.96 -26.82
C GLU A 369 8.55 -101.20 -25.97
N ARG A 370 8.29 -101.13 -24.66
CA ARG A 370 8.34 -102.31 -23.77
C ARG A 370 7.31 -103.37 -24.16
N ALA A 371 6.11 -102.95 -24.59
CA ALA A 371 5.08 -103.86 -25.10
C ALA A 371 5.51 -104.55 -26.41
N ARG A 372 6.15 -103.81 -27.34
CA ARG A 372 6.74 -104.39 -28.56
C ARG A 372 7.87 -105.37 -28.24
N ALA A 373 8.80 -105.01 -27.35
CA ALA A 373 9.87 -105.89 -26.90
C ALA A 373 9.37 -107.13 -26.14
N ALA A 374 8.21 -107.05 -25.47
CA ALA A 374 7.54 -108.21 -24.88
C ALA A 374 6.93 -109.14 -25.94
N ALA A 375 6.34 -108.59 -27.01
CA ALA A 375 5.85 -109.36 -28.15
C ALA A 375 7.00 -110.08 -28.91
N ASP A 376 8.14 -109.42 -29.11
CA ASP A 376 9.32 -110.04 -29.74
C ASP A 376 9.94 -111.16 -28.89
N ARG A 377 9.89 -111.02 -27.56
CA ARG A 377 10.30 -112.09 -26.62
C ARG A 377 9.34 -113.27 -26.62
N ALA A 378 8.04 -113.03 -26.81
CA ALA A 378 7.05 -114.09 -26.95
C ALA A 378 7.22 -114.86 -28.27
N ALA A 379 7.60 -114.20 -29.37
CA ALA A 379 7.92 -114.85 -30.63
C ALA A 379 9.17 -115.74 -30.56
N ARG A 380 10.24 -115.27 -29.87
CA ARG A 380 11.48 -116.06 -29.69
C ARG A 380 11.37 -117.21 -28.68
N ALA A 381 10.32 -117.21 -27.86
CA ALA A 381 10.01 -118.31 -26.92
C ALA A 381 9.31 -119.50 -27.59
N ALA A 382 8.76 -119.33 -28.80
CA ALA A 382 8.15 -120.42 -29.58
C ALA A 382 9.19 -121.28 -30.33
N ASP A 383 10.34 -120.71 -30.71
CA ASP A 383 11.40 -121.42 -31.46
C ASP A 383 12.43 -122.14 -30.59
N ALA A 384 12.50 -121.86 -29.28
CA ALA A 384 13.53 -122.39 -28.37
C ALA A 384 13.09 -123.63 -27.56
N ALA A 385 11.92 -124.20 -27.89
CA ALA A 385 11.28 -125.27 -27.11
C ALA A 385 11.64 -126.71 -27.54
N ASP A 386 12.28 -126.92 -28.71
CA ASP A 386 12.54 -128.27 -29.25
C ASP A 386 13.96 -128.82 -28.98
N GLU A 387 14.90 -127.98 -28.52
CA GLU A 387 16.33 -128.36 -28.49
C GLU A 387 16.99 -128.36 -27.10
N ARG A 388 16.21 -128.17 -26.02
CA ARG A 388 16.73 -128.15 -24.63
C ARG A 388 16.18 -129.24 -23.71
N ALA A 389 15.58 -130.29 -24.28
CA ALA A 389 15.14 -131.50 -23.58
C ALA A 389 16.19 -132.66 -23.58
N ARG A 390 17.45 -132.42 -23.98
CA ARG A 390 18.50 -133.47 -24.05
C ARG A 390 19.70 -133.31 -23.12
N GLN A 391 19.73 -132.37 -22.18
CA GLN A 391 20.75 -132.41 -21.12
C GLN A 391 20.18 -131.87 -19.80
N ALA A 392 19.46 -132.79 -19.16
CA ALA A 392 18.83 -132.64 -17.87
C ALA A 392 19.83 -132.77 -16.70
N GLN A 393 19.52 -132.03 -15.64
CA GLN A 393 19.71 -132.38 -14.22
C GLN A 393 21.12 -132.39 -13.62
N ARG A 394 21.41 -131.30 -12.89
CA ARG A 394 21.99 -131.18 -11.53
C ARG A 394 22.29 -129.67 -11.35
N GLY A 395 21.92 -128.93 -10.31
CA GLY A 395 21.65 -129.16 -8.91
C GLY A 395 21.77 -127.77 -8.23
N ALA A 396 21.14 -127.59 -7.07
CA ALA A 396 20.97 -126.30 -6.41
C ALA A 396 22.25 -125.71 -5.76
N ALA A 397 22.18 -124.38 -5.58
CA ALA A 397 22.79 -123.56 -4.51
C ALA A 397 24.26 -123.09 -4.59
N ARG A 398 24.39 -121.77 -4.32
CA ARG A 398 25.51 -120.97 -3.79
C ARG A 398 26.65 -120.51 -4.73
N ALA A 399 26.82 -119.17 -4.69
CA ALA A 399 28.06 -118.39 -4.53
C ALA A 399 28.76 -117.77 -5.76
N SER A 400 29.29 -116.58 -5.46
CA SER A 400 30.21 -115.67 -6.15
C SER A 400 29.71 -114.99 -7.42
N SER A 401 29.33 -113.72 -7.29
CA SER A 401 29.34 -112.78 -8.41
C SER A 401 30.78 -112.65 -8.96
N GLY A 402 30.93 -112.53 -10.28
CA GLY A 402 32.21 -112.56 -11.00
C GLY A 402 33.15 -111.36 -10.75
N TRP A 403 32.95 -110.59 -9.69
CA TRP A 403 33.69 -109.37 -9.37
C TRP A 403 34.66 -109.52 -8.20
N GLY A 404 34.70 -110.70 -7.55
CA GLY A 404 35.69 -111.02 -6.53
C GLY A 404 35.56 -110.22 -5.22
N LEU A 405 34.50 -109.43 -5.08
CA LEU A 405 34.23 -108.68 -3.86
C LEU A 405 33.76 -109.62 -2.74
N GLN A 406 33.94 -109.20 -1.50
CA GLN A 406 33.29 -109.78 -0.32
C GLN A 406 32.54 -108.69 0.42
N LEU A 407 31.63 -109.11 1.30
CA LEU A 407 31.03 -108.22 2.26
C LEU A 407 32.13 -107.57 3.12
N PRO A 408 32.12 -106.24 3.26
CA PRO A 408 33.17 -105.51 3.97
C PRO A 408 33.01 -105.57 5.49
N VAL A 409 31.88 -106.05 5.99
CA VAL A 409 31.58 -106.19 7.42
C VAL A 409 30.63 -107.38 7.61
N ASP A 410 30.79 -108.10 8.72
CA ASP A 410 29.97 -109.27 9.06
C ASP A 410 28.81 -108.85 9.98
N THR A 411 27.79 -108.23 9.37
CA THR A 411 26.58 -107.72 10.06
C THR A 411 25.42 -107.66 9.06
N TYR A 412 24.27 -107.14 9.49
CA TYR A 412 23.07 -107.04 8.67
C TYR A 412 22.95 -105.70 7.93
N MET A 413 22.37 -105.75 6.73
CA MET A 413 22.06 -104.56 5.94
C MET A 413 20.87 -103.81 6.57
N THR A 414 21.04 -102.51 6.81
CA THR A 414 20.00 -101.62 7.34
C THR A 414 19.32 -100.78 6.25
N SER A 415 20.01 -100.52 5.13
CA SER A 415 19.46 -99.73 4.01
C SER A 415 20.05 -100.18 2.67
N GLY A 416 19.22 -100.24 1.63
CA GLY A 416 19.60 -100.65 0.27
C GLY A 416 19.98 -99.48 -0.65
N PHE A 417 20.49 -99.80 -1.85
CA PHE A 417 20.83 -98.83 -2.90
C PHE A 417 19.57 -98.31 -3.61
N GLY A 418 19.57 -97.04 -4.03
CA GLY A 418 18.51 -96.44 -4.84
C GLY A 418 17.72 -95.32 -4.14
N TRP A 419 16.61 -94.89 -4.74
CA TRP A 419 15.83 -93.76 -4.25
C TRP A 419 15.22 -94.03 -2.87
N ARG A 420 15.47 -93.15 -1.91
CA ARG A 420 14.87 -93.19 -0.57
C ARG A 420 14.54 -91.81 -0.04
N ALA A 421 13.62 -91.75 0.93
CA ALA A 421 13.36 -90.54 1.69
C ALA A 421 14.60 -90.15 2.52
N THR A 422 14.83 -88.84 2.68
CA THR A 422 15.90 -88.30 3.52
C THR A 422 15.72 -88.74 4.98
N PRO A 423 16.70 -89.41 5.62
CA PRO A 423 16.59 -89.80 7.02
C PRO A 423 16.47 -88.60 7.95
N ALA A 424 15.62 -88.73 8.98
CA ALA A 424 15.56 -87.74 10.05
C ALA A 424 16.92 -87.66 10.77
N GLY A 425 17.52 -86.47 10.83
CA GLY A 425 18.80 -86.22 11.52
C GLY A 425 20.02 -86.04 10.62
N THR A 426 19.90 -86.17 9.29
CA THR A 426 20.96 -85.76 8.34
C THR A 426 20.88 -84.27 8.03
N PHE A 427 22.00 -83.60 7.72
CA PHE A 427 21.96 -82.18 7.27
C PHE A 427 21.44 -82.02 5.84
N ASP A 428 21.45 -83.10 5.04
CA ASP A 428 20.90 -83.12 3.70
C ASP A 428 19.43 -82.70 3.74
N TYR A 429 19.10 -81.64 3.00
CA TYR A 429 17.73 -81.12 2.82
C TYR A 429 16.95 -80.86 4.13
N GLY A 430 17.64 -80.62 5.25
CA GLY A 430 17.01 -80.37 6.55
C GLY A 430 16.14 -81.53 7.06
N GLY A 431 16.47 -82.77 6.69
CA GLY A 431 15.71 -83.97 7.08
C GLY A 431 14.39 -84.16 6.33
N SER A 432 14.18 -83.46 5.20
CA SER A 432 12.97 -83.54 4.36
C SER A 432 13.32 -83.85 2.89
N GLY A 433 12.41 -84.48 2.16
CA GLY A 433 12.61 -84.85 0.73
C GLY A 433 13.11 -86.27 0.51
N GLY A 434 13.78 -86.52 -0.61
CA GLY A 434 14.36 -87.81 -0.96
C GLY A 434 15.60 -87.65 -1.83
N TYR A 435 16.49 -88.63 -1.77
CA TYR A 435 17.73 -88.68 -2.55
C TYR A 435 18.03 -90.12 -2.99
N VAL A 436 18.92 -90.26 -3.97
CA VAL A 436 19.43 -91.58 -4.37
C VAL A 436 20.53 -91.99 -3.41
N HIS A 437 20.30 -93.08 -2.68
CA HIS A 437 21.31 -93.73 -1.88
C HIS A 437 22.31 -94.45 -2.79
N THR A 438 23.54 -93.93 -2.88
CA THR A 438 24.59 -94.39 -3.79
C THR A 438 25.36 -95.62 -3.31
N GLY A 439 24.90 -96.25 -2.23
CA GLY A 439 25.51 -97.41 -1.61
C GLY A 439 24.50 -98.23 -0.81
N ILE A 440 25.01 -99.12 0.03
CA ILE A 440 24.23 -99.88 1.02
C ILE A 440 24.77 -99.60 2.42
N ASP A 441 23.87 -99.58 3.39
CA ASP A 441 24.23 -99.36 4.80
C ASP A 441 24.22 -100.68 5.56
N PHE A 442 25.27 -100.90 6.36
CA PHE A 442 25.39 -102.01 7.29
C PHE A 442 25.35 -101.50 8.73
N GLY A 443 24.37 -101.97 9.50
CA GLY A 443 24.21 -101.62 10.92
C GLY A 443 25.07 -102.48 11.85
N GLY A 444 24.85 -102.37 13.16
CA GLY A 444 25.47 -103.27 14.15
C GLY A 444 26.27 -102.59 15.27
N GLY A 445 26.46 -101.28 15.22
CA GLY A 445 27.16 -100.50 16.25
C GLY A 445 28.52 -99.95 15.80
N CYS A 446 29.10 -99.07 16.61
CA CYS A 446 30.40 -98.45 16.34
C CYS A 446 31.55 -99.41 16.69
N GLY A 447 32.67 -99.32 15.96
CA GLY A 447 33.89 -100.07 16.27
C GLY A 447 33.97 -101.47 15.66
N ILE A 448 33.03 -101.88 14.79
CA ILE A 448 33.11 -103.16 14.10
C ILE A 448 34.21 -103.08 13.03
N PRO A 449 35.13 -104.06 12.94
CA PRO A 449 36.18 -104.05 11.92
C PRO A 449 35.59 -104.06 10.50
N VAL A 450 35.95 -103.05 9.71
CA VAL A 450 35.62 -102.93 8.28
C VAL A 450 36.79 -103.45 7.47
N ARG A 451 36.52 -104.36 6.53
CA ARG A 451 37.49 -105.08 5.72
C ARG A 451 37.40 -104.67 4.26
N ALA A 452 38.55 -104.66 3.57
CA ALA A 452 38.59 -104.43 2.14
C ALA A 452 37.81 -105.53 1.39
N ALA A 453 36.85 -105.12 0.56
CA ALA A 453 36.00 -106.01 -0.22
C ALA A 453 36.80 -106.80 -1.28
N ALA A 454 37.90 -106.27 -1.78
CA ALA A 454 38.85 -107.00 -2.63
C ALA A 454 40.27 -106.43 -2.42
N ALA A 455 41.28 -107.14 -2.96
CA ALA A 455 42.64 -106.62 -2.97
C ALA A 455 42.72 -105.37 -3.86
N GLY A 456 43.54 -104.40 -3.49
CA GLY A 456 43.62 -103.14 -4.20
C GLY A 456 44.60 -102.16 -3.59
N GLU A 457 44.62 -100.94 -4.12
CA GLU A 457 45.42 -99.84 -3.60
C GLU A 457 44.48 -98.79 -2.98
N VAL A 458 44.80 -98.34 -1.77
CA VAL A 458 44.06 -97.28 -1.08
C VAL A 458 44.30 -95.97 -1.83
N TRP A 459 43.30 -95.50 -2.55
CA TRP A 459 43.36 -94.23 -3.27
C TRP A 459 43.30 -93.07 -2.27
N ASN A 460 42.31 -93.09 -1.36
CA ASN A 460 42.15 -92.08 -0.32
C ASN A 460 41.85 -92.75 1.03
N ALA A 461 42.43 -92.22 2.10
CA ALA A 461 42.03 -92.45 3.48
C ALA A 461 42.03 -91.09 4.19
N ASP A 462 40.91 -90.39 4.09
CA ASP A 462 40.80 -88.96 4.40
C ASP A 462 39.52 -88.61 5.17
N TRP A 463 39.42 -87.36 5.62
CA TRP A 463 38.20 -86.78 6.19
C TRP A 463 37.47 -85.96 5.13
N ALA A 464 36.27 -86.41 4.73
CA ALA A 464 35.41 -85.65 3.83
C ALA A 464 34.48 -84.72 4.64
N VAL A 465 34.81 -83.41 4.60
CA VAL A 465 34.04 -82.37 5.29
C VAL A 465 32.60 -82.37 4.81
N TRP A 466 31.65 -82.28 5.74
CA TRP A 466 30.22 -82.20 5.47
C TRP A 466 29.62 -83.36 4.67
N THR A 467 30.25 -84.53 4.52
CA THR A 467 29.60 -85.67 3.83
C THR A 467 29.98 -87.01 4.45
N SER A 468 31.10 -87.60 4.06
CA SER A 468 31.41 -88.99 4.41
C SER A 468 32.09 -89.18 5.77
N GLY A 469 32.55 -88.10 6.40
CA GLY A 469 33.40 -88.19 7.59
C GLY A 469 34.72 -88.89 7.26
N ASN A 470 35.22 -89.76 8.15
CA ASN A 470 36.37 -90.60 7.81
C ASN A 470 35.97 -91.59 6.72
N ARG A 471 36.69 -91.55 5.61
CA ARG A 471 36.41 -92.35 4.42
C ARG A 471 37.67 -93.05 3.94
N VAL A 472 37.51 -94.30 3.52
CA VAL A 472 38.53 -95.04 2.75
C VAL A 472 37.99 -95.32 1.36
N VAL A 473 38.82 -95.18 0.33
CA VAL A 473 38.52 -95.54 -1.06
C VAL A 473 39.60 -96.48 -1.53
N VAL A 474 39.22 -97.68 -1.99
CA VAL A 474 40.15 -98.68 -2.51
C VAL A 474 39.91 -98.84 -4.00
N SER A 475 40.94 -98.61 -4.81
CA SER A 475 40.96 -98.93 -6.23
C SER A 475 41.31 -100.39 -6.42
N HIS A 476 40.48 -101.13 -7.16
CA HIS A 476 40.72 -102.52 -7.52
C HIS A 476 41.28 -102.66 -8.94
N GLY A 477 41.59 -101.53 -9.60
CA GLY A 477 42.06 -101.52 -10.98
C GLY A 477 40.94 -101.86 -11.97
N VAL A 478 41.33 -102.43 -13.12
CA VAL A 478 40.38 -102.87 -14.16
C VAL A 478 40.01 -104.32 -13.92
N VAL A 479 38.75 -104.57 -13.53
CA VAL A 479 38.18 -105.91 -13.31
C VAL A 479 37.10 -106.12 -14.37
N ASN A 480 37.16 -107.24 -15.10
CA ASN A 480 36.24 -107.55 -16.20
C ASN A 480 36.10 -106.41 -17.25
N GLY A 481 37.21 -105.72 -17.55
CA GLY A 481 37.26 -104.64 -18.55
C GLY A 481 36.74 -103.29 -18.07
N ARG A 482 36.40 -103.13 -16.78
CA ARG A 482 35.81 -101.91 -16.20
C ARG A 482 36.61 -101.47 -14.98
N ALA A 483 36.77 -100.16 -14.78
CA ALA A 483 37.48 -99.63 -13.62
C ALA A 483 36.61 -99.78 -12.36
N LEU A 484 37.08 -100.56 -11.38
CA LEU A 484 36.35 -100.89 -10.16
C LEU A 484 37.01 -100.22 -8.94
N ALA A 485 36.21 -99.55 -8.11
CA ALA A 485 36.63 -99.07 -6.81
C ALA A 485 35.54 -99.30 -5.77
N THR A 486 35.92 -99.40 -4.50
CA THR A 486 34.99 -99.47 -3.38
C THR A 486 35.23 -98.32 -2.40
N LYS A 487 34.16 -97.77 -1.83
CA LYS A 487 34.24 -96.72 -0.82
C LYS A 487 33.59 -97.14 0.48
N TYR A 488 34.20 -96.72 1.58
CA TYR A 488 33.84 -97.06 2.95
C TYR A 488 33.72 -95.76 3.73
N HIS A 489 32.52 -95.42 4.16
CA HIS A 489 32.21 -94.11 4.75
C HIS A 489 31.86 -94.22 6.24
N HIS A 490 31.76 -93.06 6.89
CA HIS A 490 31.32 -92.89 8.27
C HIS A 490 32.20 -93.57 9.34
N LEU A 491 33.45 -93.91 9.02
CA LEU A 491 34.32 -94.68 9.90
C LEU A 491 34.68 -93.92 11.19
N THR A 492 34.89 -94.61 12.31
CA THR A 492 35.49 -93.95 13.50
C THR A 492 36.95 -93.58 13.27
N ARG A 493 37.69 -94.44 12.56
CA ARG A 493 39.07 -94.24 12.11
C ARG A 493 39.39 -95.18 10.94
N SER A 494 40.29 -94.78 10.05
CA SER A 494 41.00 -95.69 9.14
C SER A 494 42.25 -96.26 9.83
N VAL A 495 42.71 -97.43 9.40
CA VAL A 495 44.00 -98.03 9.82
C VAL A 495 44.93 -98.27 8.63
N VAL A 496 44.65 -97.56 7.54
CA VAL A 496 45.42 -97.60 6.29
C VAL A 496 45.65 -96.17 5.78
N SER A 497 46.68 -96.00 4.96
CA SER A 497 47.08 -94.72 4.38
C SER A 497 46.98 -94.71 2.85
N PRO A 498 46.82 -93.55 2.20
CA PRO A 498 46.85 -93.45 0.73
C PRO A 498 48.12 -94.08 0.13
N GLY A 499 47.98 -94.79 -0.99
CA GLY A 499 49.04 -95.55 -1.66
C GLY A 499 49.31 -96.94 -1.05
N GLN A 500 48.72 -97.29 0.09
CA GLN A 500 48.89 -98.61 0.70
C GLN A 500 48.15 -99.68 -0.11
N ARG A 501 48.84 -100.78 -0.44
CA ARG A 501 48.18 -101.99 -0.97
C ARG A 501 47.51 -102.76 0.16
N VAL A 502 46.27 -103.16 -0.06
CA VAL A 502 45.46 -103.96 0.87
C VAL A 502 45.03 -105.25 0.22
N GLU A 503 44.96 -106.31 1.02
CA GLU A 503 44.43 -107.61 0.58
C GLU A 503 42.91 -107.71 0.82
N ARG A 504 42.23 -108.58 0.06
CA ARG A 504 40.83 -108.92 0.31
C ARG A 504 40.67 -109.44 1.74
N GLY A 505 39.82 -108.81 2.55
CA GLY A 505 39.61 -109.19 3.95
C GLY A 505 40.51 -108.50 4.97
N GLN A 506 41.51 -107.72 4.52
CA GLN A 506 42.32 -106.91 5.42
C GLN A 506 41.47 -105.82 6.08
N VAL A 507 41.61 -105.65 7.40
CA VAL A 507 40.93 -104.57 8.13
C VAL A 507 41.50 -103.23 7.69
N ILE A 508 40.62 -102.33 7.25
CA ILE A 508 40.97 -101.00 6.73
C ILE A 508 40.42 -99.85 7.60
N GLY A 509 39.50 -100.17 8.51
CA GLY A 509 38.94 -99.20 9.46
C GLY A 509 37.93 -99.85 10.37
N TYR A 510 37.15 -99.02 11.08
CA TYR A 510 36.11 -99.47 12.00
C TYR A 510 34.84 -98.64 11.79
N THR A 511 33.67 -99.30 11.86
CA THR A 511 32.36 -98.63 11.71
C THR A 511 32.21 -97.46 12.67
N GLY A 512 31.45 -96.44 12.27
CA GLY A 512 31.30 -95.22 13.05
C GLY A 512 30.07 -94.41 12.67
N SER A 513 30.03 -93.16 13.13
CA SER A 513 28.97 -92.20 12.85
C SER A 513 29.54 -90.83 12.51
N THR A 514 30.64 -90.78 11.74
CA THR A 514 31.29 -89.52 11.36
C THR A 514 30.74 -88.95 10.06
N GLY A 515 30.70 -87.62 9.92
CA GLY A 515 30.11 -86.98 8.74
C GLY A 515 28.58 -86.98 8.82
N ASN A 516 27.93 -87.13 7.66
CA ASN A 516 26.47 -87.18 7.56
C ASN A 516 25.94 -88.57 7.94
N SER A 517 25.78 -88.82 9.22
CA SER A 517 25.28 -90.11 9.69
C SER A 517 24.28 -89.92 10.83
N THR A 518 23.21 -90.70 10.81
CA THR A 518 22.17 -90.70 11.86
C THR A 518 22.44 -91.72 12.96
N GLY A 519 23.50 -92.53 12.85
CA GLY A 519 23.88 -93.54 13.83
C GLY A 519 25.03 -94.42 13.34
N CYS A 520 25.60 -95.25 14.23
CA CYS A 520 26.75 -96.08 13.88
C CYS A 520 26.44 -97.10 12.77
N HIS A 521 27.01 -96.92 11.59
CA HIS A 521 26.88 -97.85 10.45
C HIS A 521 28.09 -97.75 9.51
N LEU A 522 28.18 -98.66 8.54
CA LEU A 522 29.04 -98.52 7.36
C LEU A 522 28.17 -98.23 6.14
N HIS A 523 28.38 -97.08 5.49
CA HIS A 523 27.89 -96.84 4.14
C HIS A 523 28.96 -97.34 3.14
N PHE A 524 28.58 -98.32 2.32
CA PHE A 524 29.44 -99.02 1.37
C PHE A 524 29.00 -98.76 -0.06
N GLU A 525 29.89 -98.20 -0.88
CA GLU A 525 29.64 -97.97 -2.30
C GLU A 525 30.53 -98.83 -3.17
N THR A 526 29.99 -99.30 -4.29
CA THR A 526 30.79 -99.84 -5.40
C THR A 526 30.71 -98.89 -6.58
N ILE A 527 31.87 -98.52 -7.10
CA ILE A 527 32.03 -97.57 -8.20
C ILE A 527 32.57 -98.32 -9.41
N LEU A 528 31.85 -98.25 -10.52
CA LEU A 528 32.21 -98.90 -11.78
C LEU A 528 32.26 -97.86 -12.90
N ASP A 529 33.43 -97.67 -13.50
CA ASP A 529 33.73 -96.61 -14.50
C ASP A 529 33.32 -95.20 -14.03
N GLY A 530 33.52 -94.92 -12.74
CA GLY A 530 33.22 -93.62 -12.14
C GLY A 530 31.77 -93.42 -11.69
N GLN A 531 30.87 -94.39 -11.92
CA GLN A 531 29.48 -94.32 -11.46
C GLN A 531 29.21 -95.28 -10.30
N ALA A 532 28.41 -94.83 -9.32
CA ALA A 532 27.93 -95.70 -8.25
C ALA A 532 26.90 -96.70 -8.80
N VAL A 533 27.08 -97.97 -8.45
CA VAL A 533 26.23 -99.09 -8.87
C VAL A 533 25.81 -99.89 -7.64
N ASP A 534 24.67 -100.59 -7.72
CA ASP A 534 24.18 -101.39 -6.60
C ASP A 534 25.21 -102.47 -6.20
N PRO A 535 25.77 -102.39 -4.97
CA PRO A 535 26.76 -103.35 -4.51
C PRO A 535 26.25 -104.80 -4.48
N LEU A 536 24.94 -105.05 -4.28
CA LEU A 536 24.35 -106.40 -4.21
C LEU A 536 24.50 -107.19 -5.52
N GLY A 537 24.70 -106.51 -6.65
CA GLY A 537 24.97 -107.16 -7.94
C GLY A 537 26.44 -107.59 -8.13
N LEU A 538 27.33 -107.23 -7.19
CA LEU A 538 28.79 -107.27 -7.37
C LEU A 538 29.56 -108.01 -6.27
N TYR A 539 28.90 -108.56 -5.23
CA TYR A 539 29.51 -109.50 -4.28
C TYR A 539 28.77 -110.84 -4.21
#